data_AF-A0A382YTB9-F1
#
_entry.id   AF-A0A382YTB9-F1
#
_cell.length_a   1.000
_cell.length_b   1.000
_cell.length_c   1.000
_cell.angle_alpha   90.00
_cell.angle_beta   90.00
_cell.angle_gamma   90.00
#
_symmetry.space_group_name_H-M   'P 1'
#
loop_
_entity.id
_entity.type
_entity.pdbx_description
1 polymer ?
#
loop_
_entity_poly.entity_id
_entity_poly.type
_entity_poly.pdbx_seq_one_letter_code
_entity_poly.pdbx_strand_id
1 'polypeptide(L)'
;VKKYIKSIGPFLILIGSIAVFALLLSIKPEAQFQKPEIVSQLVETFIALPQNIEAKIRSQGTIRPEKEIMLTSEVSGKIIWISKDLSDGANFGEGDVLLKLEKRDYELALISTESNLFQARAALEKEEAEADLA
;
A
#
# COMPACT_ATOMS: atom_id res chain seq x y z
N VAL A 1 -45.40 -67.95 -88.26
CA VAL A 1 -45.56 -67.07 -87.06
C VAL A 1 -44.28 -66.93 -86.22
N LYS A 2 -43.47 -67.99 -85.99
CA LYS A 2 -42.23 -67.94 -85.17
C LYS A 2 -41.10 -66.98 -85.63
N LYS A 3 -41.04 -66.57 -86.92
CA LYS A 3 -39.95 -65.71 -87.44
C LYS A 3 -40.10 -64.22 -87.07
N TYR A 4 -41.32 -63.73 -86.88
CA TYR A 4 -41.59 -62.33 -86.55
C TYR A 4 -41.28 -62.00 -85.09
N ILE A 5 -41.59 -62.90 -84.17
CA ILE A 5 -41.30 -62.74 -82.73
C ILE A 5 -39.79 -62.63 -82.45
N LYS A 6 -38.96 -63.39 -83.18
CA LYS A 6 -37.49 -63.36 -83.01
C LYS A 6 -36.83 -62.07 -83.52
N SER A 7 -37.47 -61.36 -84.45
CA SER A 7 -36.94 -60.12 -85.03
C SER A 7 -37.53 -58.85 -84.41
N ILE A 8 -38.77 -58.89 -83.89
CA ILE A 8 -39.46 -57.74 -83.31
C ILE A 8 -39.16 -57.57 -81.81
N GLY A 9 -38.87 -58.66 -81.08
CA GLY A 9 -38.56 -58.62 -79.66
C GLY A 9 -37.44 -57.63 -79.26
N PRO A 10 -36.28 -57.61 -79.94
CA PRO A 10 -35.19 -56.69 -79.62
C PRO A 10 -35.56 -55.21 -79.81
N PHE A 11 -36.34 -54.89 -80.85
CA PHE A 11 -36.79 -53.52 -81.12
C PHE A 11 -37.77 -53.03 -80.05
N LEU A 12 -38.66 -53.90 -79.56
CA LEU A 12 -39.61 -53.57 -78.50
C LEU A 12 -38.90 -53.26 -77.17
N ILE A 13 -37.87 -54.04 -76.83
CA ILE A 13 -37.04 -53.80 -75.64
C ILE A 13 -36.24 -52.50 -75.78
N LEU A 14 -35.68 -52.23 -76.97
CA LEU A 14 -34.93 -51.01 -77.22
C LEU A 14 -35.81 -49.76 -77.07
N ILE A 15 -37.01 -49.79 -77.66
CA ILE A 15 -37.99 -48.70 -77.54
C ILE A 15 -38.44 -48.54 -76.08
N GLY A 16 -38.70 -49.64 -75.38
CA GLY A 16 -39.06 -49.63 -73.95
C GLY A 16 -37.98 -48.99 -73.07
N SER A 17 -36.71 -49.36 -73.27
CA SER A 17 -35.59 -48.80 -72.50
C SER A 17 -35.39 -47.31 -72.77
N ILE A 18 -35.52 -46.88 -74.03
CA ILE A 18 -35.44 -45.45 -74.39
C ILE A 18 -36.58 -44.66 -73.73
N ALA A 19 -37.80 -45.20 -73.74
CA ALA A 19 -38.94 -44.56 -73.10
C ALA A 19 -38.75 -44.41 -71.58
N VAL A 20 -38.28 -45.47 -70.89
CA VAL A 20 -38.00 -45.42 -69.45
C VAL A 20 -36.88 -44.44 -69.12
N PHE A 21 -35.81 -44.42 -69.92
CA PHE A 21 -34.69 -43.50 -69.72
C PHE A 21 -35.12 -42.03 -69.88
N ALA A 22 -35.91 -41.73 -70.92
CA ALA A 22 -36.44 -40.38 -71.14
C ALA A 22 -37.37 -39.93 -70.00
N LEU A 23 -38.16 -40.86 -69.45
CA LEU A 23 -39.03 -40.60 -68.31
C LEU A 23 -38.22 -40.27 -67.05
N LEU A 24 -37.14 -41.02 -66.77
CA LEU A 24 -36.28 -40.78 -65.60
C LEU A 24 -35.55 -39.43 -65.68
N LEU A 25 -35.12 -39.02 -66.87
CA LEU A 25 -34.52 -37.69 -67.07
C LEU A 25 -35.53 -36.56 -66.87
N SER A 26 -36.79 -36.75 -67.27
CA SER A 26 -37.84 -35.74 -67.08
C SER A 26 -38.28 -35.60 -65.62
N ILE A 27 -38.22 -36.68 -64.84
CA ILE A 27 -38.60 -36.68 -63.42
C ILE A 27 -37.44 -36.23 -62.53
N LYS A 28 -36.20 -36.09 -63.05
CA LYS A 28 -35.03 -35.72 -62.26
C LYS A 28 -35.26 -34.34 -61.63
N PRO A 29 -35.36 -34.24 -60.29
CA PRO A 29 -35.53 -32.96 -59.64
C PRO A 29 -34.22 -32.16 -59.74
N GLU A 30 -34.32 -30.88 -60.11
CA GLU A 30 -33.18 -29.96 -60.05
C GLU A 30 -32.82 -29.69 -58.59
N ALA A 31 -31.54 -29.84 -58.25
CA ALA A 31 -31.04 -29.55 -56.92
C ALA A 31 -31.11 -28.03 -56.69
N GLN A 32 -32.06 -27.59 -55.85
CA GLN A 32 -32.14 -26.20 -55.43
C GLN A 32 -31.02 -25.91 -54.44
N PHE A 33 -30.12 -24.99 -54.80
CA PHE A 33 -29.05 -24.54 -53.91
C PHE A 33 -29.66 -23.68 -52.79
N GLN A 34 -29.82 -24.27 -51.61
CA GLN A 34 -30.28 -23.53 -50.43
C GLN A 34 -29.08 -22.76 -49.86
N LYS A 35 -29.12 -21.43 -49.95
CA LYS A 35 -28.12 -20.58 -49.30
C LYS A 35 -28.27 -20.76 -47.78
N PRO A 36 -27.20 -21.08 -47.03
CA PRO A 36 -27.30 -21.23 -45.58
C PRO A 36 -27.84 -19.95 -44.94
N GLU A 37 -28.83 -20.09 -44.07
CA GLU A 37 -29.29 -18.97 -43.25
C GLU A 37 -28.18 -18.58 -42.26
N ILE A 38 -27.76 -17.32 -42.34
CA ILE A 38 -26.80 -16.77 -41.39
C ILE A 38 -27.57 -16.44 -40.12
N VAL A 39 -27.53 -17.34 -39.14
CA VAL A 39 -28.14 -17.10 -37.83
C VAL A 39 -27.28 -16.08 -37.09
N SER A 40 -27.76 -14.85 -36.97
CA SER A 40 -27.08 -13.84 -36.16
C SER A 40 -27.25 -14.20 -34.68
N GLN A 41 -26.13 -14.46 -34.00
CA GLN A 41 -26.13 -14.75 -32.58
C GLN A 41 -26.43 -13.45 -31.81
N LEU A 42 -27.48 -13.47 -30.99
CA LEU A 42 -27.81 -12.34 -30.12
C LEU A 42 -26.74 -12.23 -29.03
N VAL A 43 -26.09 -11.06 -28.96
CA VAL A 43 -25.11 -10.74 -27.93
C VAL A 43 -25.49 -9.41 -27.26
N GLU A 44 -25.29 -9.34 -25.96
CA GLU A 44 -25.47 -8.09 -25.21
C GLU A 44 -24.19 -7.27 -25.28
N THR A 45 -24.34 -5.97 -25.55
CA THR A 45 -23.24 -5.02 -25.61
C THR A 45 -23.59 -3.76 -24.83
N PHE A 46 -22.57 -3.05 -24.37
CA PHE A 46 -22.72 -1.74 -23.78
C PHE A 46 -21.58 -0.82 -24.25
N ILE A 47 -21.84 0.48 -24.29
CA ILE A 47 -20.85 1.48 -24.70
C ILE A 47 -20.01 1.85 -23.47
N ALA A 48 -18.71 1.56 -23.53
CA ALA A 48 -17.75 2.02 -22.53
C ALA A 48 -17.40 3.49 -22.80
N LEU A 49 -17.71 4.37 -21.84
CA LEU A 49 -17.31 5.77 -21.88
C LEU A 49 -16.02 5.98 -21.07
N PRO A 50 -15.09 6.83 -21.54
CA PRO A 50 -13.89 7.15 -20.78
C PRO A 50 -14.29 7.85 -19.48
N GLN A 51 -13.78 7.34 -18.36
CA GLN A 51 -13.96 7.92 -17.04
C GLN A 51 -12.61 8.05 -16.33
N ASN A 52 -12.38 9.20 -15.70
CA ASN A 52 -11.23 9.38 -14.83
C ASN A 52 -11.59 8.85 -13.45
N ILE A 53 -10.92 7.78 -13.04
CA ILE A 53 -11.09 7.17 -11.71
C ILE A 53 -9.87 7.52 -10.87
N GLU A 54 -10.08 8.22 -9.76
CA GLU A 54 -9.03 8.39 -8.76
C GLU A 54 -8.91 7.15 -7.90
N ALA A 55 -7.75 6.48 -7.97
CA ALA A 55 -7.45 5.35 -7.11
C ALA A 55 -7.13 5.83 -5.69
N LYS A 56 -8.03 5.55 -4.73
CA LYS A 56 -7.76 5.77 -3.30
C LYS A 56 -7.03 4.57 -2.72
N ILE A 57 -5.72 4.72 -2.50
CA ILE A 57 -4.89 3.71 -1.85
C ILE A 57 -4.94 3.92 -0.34
N ARG A 58 -5.37 2.90 0.40
CA ARG A 58 -5.34 2.90 1.87
C ARG A 58 -4.05 2.23 2.32
N SER A 59 -3.31 2.89 3.20
CA SER A 59 -2.09 2.36 3.82
C SER A 59 -2.19 2.42 5.34
N GLN A 60 -1.41 1.61 6.02
CA GLN A 60 -1.33 1.52 7.47
C GLN A 60 0.10 1.75 7.92
N GLY A 61 0.27 2.26 9.13
CA GLY A 61 1.59 2.49 9.71
C GLY A 61 1.47 2.80 11.20
N THR A 62 2.61 2.85 11.87
CA THR A 62 2.70 3.17 13.29
C THR A 62 3.20 4.60 13.46
N ILE A 63 2.56 5.34 14.37
CA ILE A 63 2.99 6.69 14.73
C ILE A 63 4.11 6.57 15.76
N ARG A 64 5.17 7.38 15.62
CA ARG A 64 6.26 7.47 16.59
C ARG A 64 6.42 8.93 17.01
N PRO A 65 6.76 9.20 18.28
CA PRO A 65 7.06 10.56 18.72
C PRO A 65 8.27 11.08 17.93
N GLU A 66 8.23 12.36 17.56
CA GLU A 66 9.37 13.02 16.90
C GLU A 66 10.56 13.14 17.87
N LYS A 67 10.27 13.41 19.15
CA LYS A 67 11.27 13.55 20.21
C LYS A 67 10.81 12.77 21.45
N GLU A 68 11.72 11.98 22.00
CA GLU A 68 11.54 11.24 23.24
C GLU A 68 12.73 11.57 24.15
N ILE A 69 12.45 11.94 25.40
CA ILE A 69 13.48 12.32 26.37
C ILE A 69 13.40 11.41 27.60
N MET A 70 14.57 11.02 28.09
CA MET A 70 14.70 10.35 29.38
C MET A 70 15.21 11.38 30.40
N LEU A 71 14.36 11.76 31.35
CA LEU A 71 14.72 12.71 32.39
C LEU A 71 15.51 11.99 33.48
N THR A 72 16.75 12.42 33.70
CA THR A 72 17.58 11.97 34.83
C THR A 72 18.10 13.17 35.61
N SER A 73 18.33 12.98 36.91
CA SER A 73 19.01 13.99 37.70
C SER A 73 20.51 13.93 37.44
N GLU A 74 21.14 15.08 37.26
CA GLU A 74 22.61 15.20 37.17
C GLU A 74 23.29 15.02 38.53
N VAL A 75 22.55 15.29 39.62
CA VAL A 75 23.06 15.22 40.98
C VAL A 75 22.17 14.36 41.87
N SER A 76 22.78 13.70 42.86
CA SER A 76 22.03 12.87 43.81
C SER A 76 21.26 13.73 44.80
N GLY A 77 19.99 13.42 45.06
CA GLY A 77 19.24 14.19 46.03
C GLY A 77 17.83 13.67 46.25
N LYS A 78 17.24 14.06 47.38
CA LYS A 78 15.85 13.77 47.66
C LYS A 78 14.95 14.75 46.92
N ILE A 79 13.93 14.24 46.24
CA ILE A 79 12.90 15.06 45.59
C ILE A 79 12.02 15.69 46.68
N ILE A 80 11.92 17.01 46.70
CA ILE A 80 11.09 17.77 47.65
C ILE A 80 9.82 18.31 46.98
N TRP A 81 9.80 18.40 45.65
CA TRP A 81 8.66 18.92 44.90
C TRP A 81 8.69 18.43 43.45
N ILE A 82 7.49 18.23 42.88
CA ILE A 82 7.25 17.77 41.51
C ILE A 82 6.27 18.75 40.86
N SER A 83 6.55 19.15 39.61
CA SER A 83 5.67 20.02 38.84
C SER A 83 4.40 19.28 38.40
N LYS A 84 3.28 20.00 38.32
CA LYS A 84 2.04 19.47 37.72
C LYS A 84 2.19 19.22 36.23
N ASP A 85 3.10 19.95 35.58
CA ASP A 85 3.37 19.84 34.15
C ASP A 85 4.23 18.62 33.81
N LEU A 86 4.74 17.91 34.83
CA LEU A 86 5.33 16.58 34.71
C LEU A 86 4.28 15.48 34.98
N SER A 87 3.11 15.60 34.35
CA SER A 87 2.04 14.59 34.41
C SER A 87 1.78 14.02 33.02
N ASP A 88 1.20 12.83 32.94
CA ASP A 88 0.85 12.20 31.66
C ASP A 88 -0.04 13.12 30.82
N GLY A 89 0.41 13.41 29.59
CA GLY A 89 -0.30 14.28 28.65
C GLY A 89 -0.19 15.78 28.92
N ALA A 90 0.60 16.20 29.92
CA ALA A 90 0.93 17.60 30.14
C ALA A 90 2.05 18.07 29.19
N ASN A 91 2.16 19.39 29.01
CA ASN A 91 3.16 20.03 28.17
C ASN A 91 4.07 20.91 29.03
N PHE A 92 5.35 20.93 28.72
CA PHE A 92 6.36 21.81 29.34
C PHE A 92 7.33 22.32 28.27
N GLY A 93 7.93 23.47 28.54
CA GLY A 93 8.91 24.13 27.69
C GLY A 93 10.35 23.92 28.16
N GLU A 94 11.27 24.48 27.39
CA GLU A 94 12.68 24.57 27.77
C GLU A 94 12.85 25.53 28.96
N GLY A 95 13.61 25.11 29.97
CA GLY A 95 13.86 25.89 31.19
C GLY A 95 12.81 25.70 32.29
N ASP A 96 11.73 24.98 32.03
CA ASP A 96 10.72 24.70 33.06
C ASP A 96 11.26 23.80 34.17
N VAL A 97 10.99 24.19 35.42
CA VAL A 97 11.40 23.40 36.58
C VAL A 97 10.41 22.27 36.79
N LEU A 98 10.80 21.06 36.42
CA LEU A 98 9.95 19.87 36.54
C LEU A 98 10.07 19.19 37.91
N LEU A 99 11.25 19.27 38.53
CA LEU A 99 11.58 18.64 39.80
C LEU A 99 12.43 19.61 40.63
N LYS A 100 12.27 19.58 41.96
CA LYS A 100 13.19 20.25 42.89
C LYS A 100 13.78 19.23 43.84
N LEU A 101 15.10 19.27 43.96
CA LEU A 101 15.85 18.46 44.90
C LEU A 101 16.14 19.25 46.18
N GLU A 102 16.32 18.53 47.28
CA GLU A 102 16.78 19.09 48.55
C GLU A 102 18.18 19.71 48.38
N LYS A 103 18.32 21.00 48.76
CA LYS A 103 19.53 21.78 48.51
C LYS A 103 20.48 21.89 49.70
N ARG A 104 20.04 21.52 50.91
CA ARG A 104 20.74 21.84 52.17
C ARG A 104 22.21 21.42 52.14
N ASP A 105 22.49 20.19 51.73
CA ASP A 105 23.85 19.65 51.75
C ASP A 105 24.73 20.33 50.68
N TYR A 106 24.14 20.70 49.54
CA TYR A 106 24.82 21.46 48.48
C TYR A 106 25.11 22.90 48.91
N GLU A 107 24.17 23.57 49.57
CA GLU A 107 24.36 24.94 50.09
C GLU A 107 25.42 24.97 51.19
N LEU A 108 25.42 23.98 52.11
CA LEU A 108 26.46 23.84 53.12
C LEU A 108 27.84 23.61 52.50
N ALA A 109 27.94 22.72 51.51
CA ALA A 109 29.19 22.46 50.80
C ALA A 109 29.71 23.70 50.04
N LEU A 110 28.80 24.46 49.43
CA LEU A 110 29.13 25.73 48.76
C LEU A 110 29.71 26.72 49.77
N ILE A 111 29.01 26.98 50.88
CA ILE A 111 29.46 27.92 51.93
C ILE A 111 30.82 27.51 52.51
N SER A 112 31.02 26.21 52.75
CA SER A 112 32.31 25.70 53.24
C SER A 112 33.43 25.95 52.24
N THR A 113 33.18 25.72 50.95
CA THR A 113 34.17 25.91 49.89
C THR A 113 34.50 27.39 49.71
N GLU A 114 33.49 28.26 49.73
CA GLU A 114 33.67 29.71 49.68
C GLU A 114 34.49 30.21 50.87
N SER A 115 34.22 29.73 52.08
CA SER A 115 34.99 30.07 53.29
C SER A 115 36.46 29.67 53.14
N ASN A 116 36.73 28.46 52.64
CA ASN A 116 38.09 28.00 52.37
C ASN A 116 38.79 28.86 51.31
N LEU A 117 38.06 29.27 50.26
CA LEU A 117 38.58 30.17 49.22
C LEU A 117 38.95 31.54 49.81
N PHE A 118 38.11 32.12 50.67
CA PHE A 118 38.42 33.40 51.33
C PHE A 118 39.63 33.30 52.25
N GLN A 119 39.76 32.21 53.01
CA GLN A 119 40.96 31.99 53.84
C GLN A 119 42.23 31.87 53.00
N ALA A 120 42.18 31.13 51.88
CA ALA A 120 43.33 30.99 50.99
C ALA A 120 43.72 32.33 50.34
N ARG A 121 42.74 33.16 49.93
CA ARG A 121 43.01 34.49 49.38
C ARG A 121 43.62 35.42 50.42
N ALA A 122 43.10 35.42 51.65
CA ALA A 122 43.66 36.22 52.73
C ALA A 122 45.09 35.79 53.09
N ALA A 123 45.38 34.48 53.04
CA ALA A 123 46.74 33.98 53.23
C ALA A 123 47.67 34.43 52.09
N LEU A 124 47.23 34.32 50.83
CA LEU A 124 48.00 34.81 49.69
C LEU A 124 48.32 36.30 49.80
N GLU A 125 47.31 37.12 50.10
CA GLU A 125 47.48 38.58 50.25
C GLU A 125 48.48 38.92 51.37
N LYS A 126 48.48 38.15 52.46
CA LYS A 126 49.45 38.28 53.55
C LYS A 126 50.88 37.93 53.10
N GLU A 127 51.06 36.82 52.37
CA GLU A 127 52.38 36.41 51.87
C GLU A 127 52.92 37.40 50.83
N GLU A 128 52.07 37.91 49.94
CA GLU A 128 52.43 38.96 48.96
C GLU A 128 52.87 40.25 49.67
N ALA A 129 52.12 40.69 50.68
CA ALA A 129 52.48 41.86 51.48
C ALA A 129 53.80 41.68 52.25
N GLU A 130 54.09 40.47 52.73
CA GLU A 130 55.37 40.16 53.39
C GLU A 130 56.54 40.12 52.38
N ALA A 131 56.32 39.64 51.16
CA ALA A 131 57.32 39.65 50.09
C ALA A 131 57.67 41.07 49.62
N ASP A 132 56.69 41.97 49.54
CA ASP A 132 56.91 43.37 49.12
C ASP A 132 57.67 44.21 50.16
N LEU A 133 57.66 43.80 51.44
CA LEU A 133 58.34 44.49 52.53
C LEU A 133 59.81 44.06 52.72
N ALA A 134 60.23 42.96 52.10
CA ALA A 134 61.57 42.36 52.22
C ALA A 134 62.54 42.83 51.12
#